data_AF-A0A5C7ZCK1-F1
#
_entry.id   AF-A0A5C7ZCK1-F1
#
_cell.length_a   1.000
_cell.length_b   1.000
_cell.length_c   1.000
_cell.angle_alpha   90.00
_cell.angle_beta   90.00
_cell.angle_gamma   90.00
#
_symmetry.space_group_name_H-M   'P 1'
#
loop_
_entity.id
_entity.type
_entity.pdbx_description
1 polymer ?
#
loop_
_entity_poly.entity_id
_entity_poly.type
_entity_poly.pdbx_seq_one_letter_code
_entity_poly.pdbx_strand_id
1 'polypeptide(L)' 'MKNSVQLIGHVGQEPEIKNLEGGKKLANISIATNEVYYRENGDKVEQTQWHRVTAWGKTADIIERFVTKGKEIGIEGKLT' A
#
# COMPACT_ATOMS: atom_id res chain seq x y z
N MET A 1 -3.67 -20.77 10.66
CA MET A 1 -3.16 -19.43 11.03
C MET A 1 -3.96 -18.41 10.21
N LYS A 2 -4.61 -17.43 10.86
CA LYS A 2 -5.39 -16.38 10.17
C LYS A 2 -4.54 -15.11 10.12
N ASN A 3 -4.21 -14.64 8.92
CA ASN A 3 -3.49 -13.40 8.69
C ASN A 3 -4.18 -12.70 7.51
N SER A 4 -4.91 -11.62 7.82
CA SER A 4 -5.50 -10.70 6.87
C SER A 4 -5.22 -9.29 7.34
N VAL A 5 -4.86 -8.41 6.41
CA VAL A 5 -4.58 -7.00 6.62
C VAL A 5 -5.34 -6.19 5.59
N GLN A 6 -6.02 -5.15 6.05
CA GLN A 6 -6.62 -4.14 5.21
C GLN A 6 -5.89 -2.81 5.43
N LEU A 7 -5.49 -2.14 4.35
CA LEU A 7 -4.89 -0.81 4.38
C LEU A 7 -5.67 0.11 3.46
N ILE A 8 -5.95 1.32 3.92
CA ILE A 8 -6.51 2.41 3.11
C ILE A 8 -5.60 3.61 3.29
N GLY A 9 -5.06 4.11 2.18
CA GLY A 9 -4.08 5.18 2.26
C GLY A 9 -3.61 5.67 0.90
N HIS A 10 -2.60 6.53 0.91
CA HIS A 10 -2.11 7.23 -0.27
C HIS A 10 -0.82 6.61 -0.78
N VAL A 11 -0.71 6.45 -2.10
CA VAL A 11 0.49 5.90 -2.73
C VAL A 11 1.63 6.92 -2.68
N GLY A 12 2.76 6.54 -2.09
CA GLY A 12 3.88 7.46 -1.83
C GLY A 12 4.71 7.83 -3.06
N GLN A 13 4.80 6.91 -4.02
CA GLN A 13 5.63 7.04 -5.21
C GLN A 13 5.01 6.29 -6.39
N GLU A 14 5.49 6.54 -7.61
CA GLU A 14 5.03 5.80 -8.78
C GLU A 14 5.23 4.28 -8.58
N PRO A 15 4.25 3.44 -8.94
CA PRO A 15 4.39 1.99 -8.81
C PRO A 15 5.59 1.45 -9.58
N GLU A 16 6.40 0.63 -8.93
CA GLU A 16 7.50 -0.08 -9.58
C GLU A 16 6.98 -1.40 -10.15
N ILE A 17 6.95 -1.53 -11.47
CA ILE A 17 6.49 -2.74 -12.17
C ILE A 17 7.68 -3.59 -12.62
N LYS A 18 7.64 -4.90 -12.33
CA LYS A 18 8.64 -5.88 -12.77
C LYS A 18 7.95 -7.00 -13.52
N ASN A 19 8.37 -7.20 -14.77
CA ASN A 19 8.02 -8.36 -15.58
C ASN A 19 9.10 -9.42 -15.36
N LEU A 20 8.72 -10.57 -14.82
CA LEU A 20 9.60 -11.70 -14.52
C LEU A 20 9.49 -12.76 -15.61
N GLU A 21 10.47 -13.65 -15.64
CA GLU A 21 10.45 -14.82 -16.52
C GLU A 21 9.19 -15.69 -16.31
N GLY A 22 8.72 -16.30 -17.40
CA GLY A 22 7.49 -17.10 -17.37
C GLY A 22 6.20 -16.29 -17.32
N GLY A 23 6.24 -14.99 -17.66
CA GLY A 23 5.05 -14.15 -17.80
C GLY A 23 4.43 -13.67 -16.49
N LYS A 24 5.16 -13.78 -15.37
CA LYS A 24 4.70 -13.25 -14.07
C LYS A 24 4.99 -11.76 -13.99
N LYS A 25 3.99 -10.99 -13.58
CA LYS A 25 4.14 -9.56 -13.28
C LYS A 25 4.08 -9.31 -11.77
N LEU A 26 4.89 -8.37 -11.32
CA LEU A 26 4.96 -7.89 -9.94
C LEU A 26 4.85 -6.36 -9.93
N ALA A 27 4.14 -5.81 -8.95
CA ALA A 27 4.09 -4.39 -8.67
C ALA A 27 4.46 -4.12 -7.21
N ASN A 28 5.42 -3.24 -6.97
CA ASN A 28 5.76 -2.73 -5.64
C ASN A 28 5.24 -1.30 -5.49
N ILE A 29 4.51 -1.05 -4.40
CA ILE A 29 4.03 0.28 -4.02
C ILE A 29 4.33 0.56 -2.55
N SER A 30 4.42 1.84 -2.20
CA SER A 30 4.39 2.31 -0.82
C SER A 30 3.04 2.98 -0.53
N ILE A 31 2.44 2.66 0.61
CA ILE A 31 1.18 3.26 1.07
C ILE A 31 1.41 3.97 2.39
N ALA A 32 1.07 5.25 2.44
CA ALA A 32 0.97 6.03 3.66
C ALA A 32 -0.44 5.90 4.25
N THR A 33 -0.53 5.41 5.49
CA THR A 33 -1.76 5.50 6.29
C THR A 33 -1.54 6.52 7.41
N ASN A 34 -2.56 7.30 7.72
CA ASN A 34 -2.49 8.33 8.75
C ASN A 34 -3.38 7.95 9.93
N GLU A 35 -2.84 8.11 11.13
CA GLU A 35 -3.58 8.00 12.39
C GLU A 35 -3.54 9.35 13.09
N VAL A 36 -4.70 9.79 13.57
CA VAL A 36 -4.84 11.01 14.36
C VAL A 36 -5.37 10.61 15.72
N TYR A 37 -4.60 10.89 16.78
CA TYR A 37 -4.99 10.60 18.15
C TYR A 37 -4.58 11.75 19.08
N TYR A 38 -5.18 11.80 20.26
CA TYR A 38 -4.87 12.79 21.28
C TYR A 38 -4.08 12.13 22.41
N ARG A 39 -3.02 12.79 22.88
CA ARG A 39 -2.29 12.38 24.08
C ARG A 39 -3.08 12.73 25.33
N GLU A 40 -2.70 12.15 26.47
CA GLU A 40 -3.33 12.42 27.77
C GLU A 40 -3.28 13.90 28.18
N ASN A 41 -2.28 14.65 27.69
CA ASN A 41 -2.14 16.09 27.92
C ASN A 41 -3.01 16.96 26.98
N GLY A 42 -3.80 16.35 26.09
CA GLY A 42 -4.67 17.04 25.14
C GLY A 42 -4.02 17.38 23.79
N ASP A 43 -2.73 17.08 23.58
CA ASP A 43 -2.05 17.37 22.32
C ASP A 43 -2.54 16.45 21.19
N LYS A 44 -2.88 17.04 20.04
CA LYS A 44 -3.16 16.30 18.80
C LYS A 44 -1.85 15.76 18.22
N VAL A 45 -1.81 14.45 17.98
CA VAL A 45 -0.71 13.78 17.30
C VAL A 45 -1.21 13.23 15.97
N GLU A 46 -0.50 13.57 14.90
CA GLU A 46 -0.69 12.95 13.59
C GLU A 46 0.52 12.05 13.31
N GLN A 47 0.27 10.77 13.07
CA GLN A 47 1.30 9.81 12.75
C GLN A 47 1.04 9.17 11.40
N THR A 48 2.01 9.26 10.49
CA THR A 48 1.98 8.56 9.21
C THR A 48 2.78 7.27 9.30
N GLN A 49 2.16 6.15 8.94
CA GLN A 49 2.80 4.85 8.82
C GLN A 49 2.98 4.48 7.35
N TRP A 50 4.17 4.01 7.01
CA TRP A 50 4.54 3.65 5.63
C TRP A 50 4.60 2.13 5.47
N HIS A 51 3.82 1.62 4.52
CA HIS A 51 3.69 0.19 4.25
C HIS A 51 4.25 -0.12 2.88
N ARG A 52 5.08 -1.15 2.77
CA ARG A 52 5.51 -1.71 1.48
C ARG A 52 4.57 -2.84 1.10
N VAL A 53 4.06 -2.79 -0.12
CA VAL A 53 3.08 -3.75 -0.63
C VAL A 53 3.58 -4.30 -1.95
N THR A 54 3.58 -5.62 -2.06
CA THR A 54 3.90 -6.33 -3.28
C THR A 54 2.64 -7.02 -3.80
N ALA A 55 2.24 -6.67 -5.01
CA ALA A 55 1.12 -7.27 -5.73
C ALA A 55 1.64 -8.11 -6.91
N TRP A 56 0.91 -9.17 -7.24
CA TRP A 56 1.31 -10.15 -8.26
C TRP A 56 0.22 -10.33 -9.32
N GLY A 57 0.65 -10.73 -10.53
CA GLY A 57 -0.22 -11.12 -11.63
C GLY A 57 -1.25 -10.03 -11.97
N LYS A 58 -2.53 -10.41 -12.03
CA LYS A 58 -3.63 -9.49 -12.40
C LYS A 58 -3.71 -8.25 -11.51
N THR A 59 -3.38 -8.36 -10.23
CA THR A 59 -3.36 -7.20 -9.32
C THR A 59 -2.24 -6.24 -9.68
N ALA A 60 -1.08 -6.75 -10.11
CA ALA A 60 -0.01 -5.92 -10.63
C ALA A 60 -0.41 -5.20 -11.93
N ASP A 61 -1.16 -5.87 -12.82
CA ASP A 61 -1.72 -5.24 -14.04
C ASP A 61 -2.69 -4.10 -13.71
N ILE A 62 -3.54 -4.28 -12.69
CA ILE A 62 -4.48 -3.23 -12.24
C ILE A 62 -3.69 -2.04 -11.67
N ILE A 63 -2.67 -2.30 -10.85
CA ILE A 63 -1.84 -1.24 -10.27
C ILE A 63 -1.12 -0.46 -11.36
N GLU A 64 -0.47 -1.13 -12.32
CA GLU A 64 0.20 -0.49 -13.45
C GLU A 64 -0.74 0.42 -14.27
N ARG A 65 -1.99 -0.01 -14.48
CA ARG A 65 -2.94 0.72 -15.33
C ARG A 65 -3.62 1.90 -14.65
N PHE A 66 -3.80 1.84 -13.33
CA PHE A 66 -4.71 2.76 -12.65
C PHE A 66 -4.08 3.49 -11.46
N VAL A 67 -2.94 3.04 -10.94
CA VAL A 67 -2.35 3.60 -9.73
C VAL A 67 -1.16 4.47 -10.10
N THR A 68 -1.13 5.67 -9.52
CA THR A 68 -0.06 6.66 -9.69
C THR A 68 0.31 7.23 -8.32
N LYS A 69 1.41 7.97 -8.24
CA LYS A 69 1.78 8.67 -7.00
C LYS A 69 0.63 9.57 -6.51
N GLY A 70 0.41 9.57 -5.20
CA GLY A 70 -0.61 10.37 -4.52
C GLY A 70 -2.02 9.80 -4.59
N LYS A 71 -2.26 8.74 -5.36
CA LYS A 71 -3.59 8.13 -5.46
C LYS A 71 -3.98 7.47 -4.13
N GLU A 72 -5.20 7.72 -3.65
CA GLU A 72 -5.78 6.99 -2.54
C GLU A 72 -6.30 5.62 -3.01
N ILE A 73 -5.90 4.56 -2.30
CA ILE A 73 -6.28 3.19 -2.61
C ILE A 73 -6.61 2.42 -1.32
N GLY A 74 -7.52 1.44 -1.45
CA GLY A 74 -7.75 0.40 -0.46
C GLY A 74 -7.20 -0.93 -0.94
N ILE A 75 -6.51 -1.66 -0.08
CA ILE A 75 -5.96 -3.00 -0.37
C ILE A 75 -6.27 -3.98 0.75
N GLU A 76 -6.43 -5.25 0.40
CA GLU A 76 -6.49 -6.38 1.34
C GLU A 76 -5.38 -7.37 1.00
N GLY A 77 -4.72 -7.92 2.02
CA GLY A 77 -3.62 -8.86 1.86
C GLY A 77 -3.26 -9.54 3.16
N LYS A 78 -1.98 -9.88 3.32
CA LYS A 78 -1.43 -10.54 4.50
C LYS A 78 -0.03 -10.00 4.80
N LEU A 79 0.39 -10.05 6.05
CA LEU A 79 1.79 -9.81 6.41
C LEU A 79 2.65 -11.03 6.01
N THR A 80 3.87 -10.76 5.55
CA THR A 80 4.86 -11.77 5.17
C THR A 80 6.21 -11.40 5.73
#